data_AF-A0A9D6SNA7-F1
#
_entry.id   AF-A0A9D6SNA7-F1
#
_cell.length_a   1.000
_cell.length_b   1.000
_cell.length_c   1.000
_cell.angle_alpha   90.00
_cell.angle_beta   90.00
_cell.angle_gamma   90.00
#
_symmetry.space_group_name_H-M   'P 1'
#
loop_
_entity.id
_entity.type
_entity.pdbx_description
1 polymer ?
#
loop_
_entity_poly.entity_id
_entity_poly.type
_entity_poly.pdbx_seq_one_letter_code
_entity_poly.pdbx_strand_id
1 'polypeptide(L)'
;MEQEWWYADGDEKAGPLPLSDLLKRLADDRINLNTLVWQPGWKEWRKLINLEEIRSQVLETLREQRSRTPPPLSGAVHAAVLPEVSNSKSSSLSEAAQRTKGINESGKFLGGSHRSEELESAKKLFFILLGVDIAITVLVGLNAFSTIGTLKDIQSGNREVDESLLSSLKFWDGFSTLIILTMIGVGLGLVKWLNSCYRFAKDSLGATGFKNERWTAAGWIIPIFNLFKPYQIVNEIYKAGAPTYTASDDWKKENSSGLLLTWWIFWAVTHFVGTIISRQLFRGAMRDDVTLPQAIGATELQAWAYVISIIIAGLWFVVASTLTQRLLARSVLPAAKGASEQFVSPISPAIPAMTTTQQTAAGACEPAAIQAPKNVVTTTEDDYYEQALGEIETGQTAKAMWARAIADAEGNDAKTKALYIRYRVEKLKASAAEEQARIEAEKLREQRRREAEQREDDARRREAMKTEEERRNERERLETLAKKVTSDGWVSDAIELIQMIGGKCETNNRPTFSGIFVTEKSVVTLDGQTYEFEQAYDLAQWVRSNVAPRVLERVAREQAAQTERL
;
A
#
# COMPACT_ATOMS: atom_id res chain seq x y z
N MET A 1 -14.38 -47.66 -2.41
CA MET A 1 -13.14 -47.20 -1.76
C MET A 1 -13.46 -45.87 -1.12
N GLU A 2 -13.54 -45.82 0.21
CA GLU A 2 -13.71 -44.55 0.91
C GLU A 2 -12.49 -43.67 0.65
N GLN A 3 -12.71 -42.38 0.39
CA GLN A 3 -11.59 -41.46 0.17
C GLN A 3 -10.85 -41.25 1.50
N GLU A 4 -9.61 -41.70 1.55
CA GLU A 4 -8.74 -41.54 2.71
C GLU A 4 -8.12 -40.14 2.73
N TRP A 5 -8.33 -39.41 3.82
CA TRP A 5 -7.80 -38.08 4.03
C TRP A 5 -6.76 -38.09 5.15
N TRP A 6 -5.76 -37.23 5.00
CA TRP A 6 -4.84 -36.86 6.07
C TRP A 6 -4.97 -35.37 6.36
N TYR A 7 -4.74 -34.96 7.60
CA TYR A 7 -4.67 -33.56 7.99
C TYR A 7 -3.44 -33.29 8.86
N ALA A 8 -2.96 -32.04 8.84
CA ALA A 8 -1.86 -31.59 9.67
C ALA A 8 -2.40 -31.05 11.01
N ASP A 9 -1.87 -31.57 12.12
CA ASP A 9 -2.15 -31.12 13.49
C ASP A 9 -0.84 -30.63 14.11
N GLY A 10 -0.60 -29.32 14.04
CA GLY A 10 0.72 -28.74 14.34
C GLY A 10 1.79 -29.23 13.35
N ASP A 11 2.84 -29.88 13.87
CA ASP A 11 3.94 -30.47 13.09
C ASP A 11 3.73 -31.97 12.78
N GLU A 12 2.62 -32.57 13.25
CA GLU A 12 2.33 -33.99 13.05
C GLU A 12 1.28 -34.25 11.96
N LYS A 13 1.45 -35.36 11.24
CA LYS A 13 0.52 -35.86 10.20
C LYS A 13 -0.45 -36.86 10.83
N ALA A 14 -1.75 -36.58 10.78
CA ALA A 14 -2.80 -37.47 11.28
C ALA A 14 -3.65 -38.04 10.13
N GLY A 15 -3.87 -39.37 10.13
CA GLY A 15 -4.70 -40.12 9.14
C GLY A 15 -4.15 -41.53 8.86
N PRO A 16 -4.76 -42.33 7.97
CA PRO A 16 -5.92 -42.00 7.12
C PRO A 16 -7.23 -41.95 7.89
N LEU A 17 -8.12 -41.04 7.51
CA LEU A 17 -9.49 -40.98 8.01
C LEU A 17 -10.48 -40.69 6.89
N PRO A 18 -11.73 -41.20 6.98
CA PRO A 18 -12.74 -40.93 5.98
C PRO A 18 -13.21 -39.47 6.03
N LEU A 19 -13.72 -38.96 4.91
CA LEU A 19 -14.21 -37.57 4.80
C LEU A 19 -15.25 -37.20 5.88
N SER A 20 -16.10 -38.14 6.30
CA SER A 20 -17.08 -37.95 7.38
C SER A 20 -16.44 -37.59 8.72
N ASP A 21 -15.33 -38.25 9.07
CA ASP A 21 -14.60 -37.98 10.31
C ASP A 21 -13.82 -36.67 10.25
N LEU A 22 -13.36 -36.28 9.05
CA LEU A 22 -12.74 -34.99 8.80
C LEU A 22 -13.74 -33.86 9.05
N LEU A 23 -14.95 -33.97 8.48
CA LEU A 23 -16.02 -32.99 8.66
C LEU A 23 -16.52 -32.93 10.10
N LYS A 24 -16.58 -34.07 10.80
CA LYS A 24 -16.93 -34.11 12.23
C LYS A 24 -15.92 -33.34 13.08
N ARG A 25 -14.62 -33.49 12.80
CA ARG A 25 -13.56 -32.72 13.47
C ARG A 25 -13.65 -31.22 13.20
N LEU A 26 -14.09 -30.82 12.00
CA LEU A 26 -14.37 -29.43 11.67
C LEU A 26 -15.57 -28.89 12.47
N ALA A 27 -16.63 -29.68 12.59
CA ALA A 27 -17.82 -29.32 13.37
C ALA A 27 -17.53 -29.18 14.88
N ASP A 28 -16.58 -29.97 15.40
CA ASP A 28 -16.15 -29.97 16.81
C ASP A 28 -15.02 -28.95 17.10
N ASP A 29 -14.72 -28.03 16.18
CA ASP A 29 -13.64 -27.01 16.26
C ASP A 29 -12.22 -27.59 16.51
N ARG A 30 -11.99 -28.88 16.22
CA ARG A 30 -10.67 -29.52 16.35
C ARG A 30 -9.75 -29.23 15.16
N ILE A 31 -10.33 -28.96 14.00
CA ILE A 31 -9.63 -28.47 12.81
C ILE A 31 -10.34 -27.23 12.29
N ASN A 32 -9.67 -26.41 11.49
CA ASN A 32 -10.24 -25.17 10.96
C ASN A 32 -10.09 -25.10 9.43
N LEU A 33 -10.67 -24.06 8.82
CA LEU A 33 -10.67 -23.85 7.37
C LEU A 33 -9.26 -23.67 6.75
N ASN A 34 -8.25 -23.35 7.55
CA ASN A 34 -6.87 -23.24 7.10
C ASN A 34 -6.03 -24.51 7.35
N THR A 35 -6.61 -25.54 7.98
CA THR A 35 -5.93 -26.82 8.20
C THR A 35 -5.52 -27.43 6.86
N LEU A 36 -4.25 -27.82 6.77
CA LEU A 36 -3.70 -28.49 5.61
C LEU A 36 -4.18 -29.94 5.59
N VAL A 37 -4.72 -30.36 4.45
CA VAL A 37 -5.20 -31.71 4.19
C VAL A 37 -4.56 -32.27 2.93
N TRP A 38 -4.47 -33.59 2.86
CA TRP A 38 -3.81 -34.29 1.76
C TRP A 38 -4.49 -35.62 1.46
N GLN A 39 -4.46 -36.00 0.18
CA GLN A 39 -4.99 -37.28 -0.32
C GLN A 39 -3.94 -38.04 -1.14
N PRO A 40 -4.04 -39.37 -1.23
CA PRO A 40 -3.14 -40.20 -2.04
C PRO A 40 -3.16 -39.75 -3.49
N GLY A 41 -1.99 -39.40 -4.02
CA GLY A 41 -1.82 -38.92 -5.40
C GLY A 41 -1.63 -37.41 -5.54
N TRP A 42 -1.74 -36.62 -4.47
CA TRP A 42 -1.42 -35.19 -4.53
C TRP A 42 0.07 -34.93 -4.29
N LYS A 43 0.68 -34.04 -5.09
CA LYS A 43 2.08 -33.63 -4.93
C LYS A 43 2.31 -32.75 -3.70
N GLU A 44 1.29 -32.03 -3.23
CA GLU A 44 1.39 -31.04 -2.16
C GLU A 44 0.16 -31.06 -1.25
N TRP A 45 0.35 -30.60 -0.01
CA TRP A 45 -0.73 -30.38 0.96
C TRP A 45 -1.56 -29.16 0.57
N ARG A 46 -2.88 -29.26 0.68
CA ARG A 46 -3.80 -28.19 0.30
C ARG A 46 -4.63 -27.77 1.50
N LYS A 47 -5.00 -26.50 1.60
CA LYS A 47 -5.90 -26.06 2.68
C LYS A 47 -7.30 -26.57 2.42
N LEU A 48 -7.92 -27.21 3.43
CA LEU A 48 -9.23 -26.78 3.93
C LEU A 48 -10.22 -26.21 2.90
N ILE A 49 -10.22 -24.87 2.92
CA ILE A 49 -11.06 -23.95 2.16
C ILE A 49 -10.79 -23.90 0.64
N ASN A 50 -9.62 -24.34 0.18
CA ASN A 50 -9.22 -24.26 -1.23
C ASN A 50 -9.65 -25.49 -2.05
N LEU A 51 -10.35 -26.43 -1.44
CA LEU A 51 -10.79 -27.67 -2.08
C LEU A 51 -12.21 -27.52 -2.62
N GLU A 52 -12.33 -27.26 -3.92
CA GLU A 52 -13.63 -27.09 -4.58
C GLU A 52 -14.51 -28.34 -4.48
N GLU A 53 -13.91 -29.53 -4.49
CA GLU A 53 -14.62 -30.83 -4.46
C GLU A 53 -15.44 -31.06 -3.19
N ILE A 54 -14.97 -30.58 -2.03
CA ILE A 54 -15.62 -30.77 -0.73
C ILE A 54 -16.20 -29.48 -0.15
N ARG A 55 -16.10 -28.37 -0.89
CA ARG A 55 -16.52 -27.03 -0.45
C ARG A 55 -18.00 -26.99 -0.03
N SER A 56 -18.87 -27.68 -0.74
CA SER A 56 -20.31 -27.74 -0.41
C SER A 56 -20.55 -28.41 0.95
N GLN A 57 -19.88 -29.54 1.22
CA GLN A 57 -20.01 -30.28 2.47
C GLN A 57 -19.39 -29.53 3.65
N VAL A 58 -18.26 -28.85 3.42
CA VAL A 58 -17.60 -27.98 4.41
C VAL A 58 -18.51 -26.80 4.76
N LEU A 59 -19.11 -26.13 3.77
CA LEU A 59 -20.02 -25.01 3.99
C LEU A 59 -21.30 -25.43 4.71
N GLU A 60 -21.85 -26.60 4.38
CA GLU A 60 -23.04 -27.14 5.05
C GLU A 60 -22.73 -27.49 6.51
N THR A 61 -21.57 -28.10 6.78
CA THR A 61 -21.10 -28.40 8.14
C THR A 61 -20.97 -27.12 9.00
N LEU A 62 -20.39 -26.05 8.43
CA LEU A 62 -20.26 -24.76 9.10
C LEU A 62 -21.61 -24.06 9.31
N ARG A 63 -22.55 -24.23 8.37
CA ARG A 63 -23.93 -23.74 8.51
C ARG A 63 -24.64 -24.46 9.66
N GLU A 64 -24.51 -25.78 9.75
CA GLU A 64 -25.06 -26.56 10.85
C GLU A 64 -24.46 -26.13 12.20
N GLN A 65 -23.14 -25.95 12.29
CA GLN A 65 -22.47 -25.48 13.51
C GLN A 65 -23.00 -24.09 13.95
N ARG A 66 -23.22 -23.19 12.99
CA ARG A 66 -23.79 -21.85 13.24
C ARG A 66 -25.27 -21.89 13.63
N SER A 67 -26.01 -22.91 13.18
CA SER A 67 -27.42 -23.11 13.56
C SER A 67 -27.59 -23.69 14.97
N ARG A 68 -26.56 -24.40 15.47
CA ARG A 68 -26.52 -24.97 16.84
C ARG A 68 -26.16 -23.96 17.92
N THR A 69 -25.63 -22.80 17.54
CA THR A 69 -25.36 -21.68 18.45
C THR A 69 -26.55 -20.70 18.41
N PRO A 70 -27.31 -20.51 19.52
CA PRO A 70 -28.40 -19.56 19.52
C PRO A 70 -27.87 -18.12 19.35
N PRO A 71 -28.59 -17.24 18.63
CA PRO A 71 -28.17 -15.86 18.47
C PRO A 71 -28.20 -15.12 19.82
N PRO A 72 -27.32 -14.13 20.04
CA PRO A 72 -27.40 -13.28 21.22
C PRO A 72 -28.70 -12.47 21.16
N LEU A 73 -29.52 -12.55 22.21
CA LEU A 73 -30.74 -11.78 22.35
C LEU A 73 -30.41 -10.27 22.35
N SER A 74 -31.05 -9.55 21.43
CA SER A 74 -31.07 -8.09 21.38
C SER A 74 -31.72 -7.55 22.66
N GLY A 75 -31.23 -6.41 23.12
CA GLY A 75 -31.31 -5.97 24.52
C GLY A 75 -32.72 -5.78 25.10
N ALA A 76 -32.81 -6.04 26.40
CA ALA A 76 -33.82 -5.49 27.27
C ALA A 76 -33.25 -5.28 28.68
N VAL A 77 -33.32 -4.03 29.11
CA VAL A 77 -33.17 -3.56 30.49
C VAL A 77 -34.28 -4.21 31.34
N HIS A 78 -33.94 -4.93 32.41
CA HIS A 78 -34.51 -4.72 33.75
C HIS A 78 -34.10 -5.79 34.78
N ALA A 79 -33.79 -5.26 35.97
CA ALA A 79 -34.19 -5.73 37.30
C ALA A 79 -33.67 -7.08 37.82
N ALA A 80 -32.74 -6.95 38.78
CA ALA A 80 -32.41 -7.95 39.76
C ALA A 80 -33.62 -8.31 40.63
N VAL A 81 -33.95 -9.61 40.71
CA VAL A 81 -34.72 -10.24 41.78
C VAL A 81 -34.15 -11.66 41.99
N LEU A 82 -33.61 -11.93 43.19
CA LEU A 82 -33.37 -13.27 43.79
C LEU A 82 -34.72 -13.83 44.31
N PRO A 83 -34.93 -15.13 44.65
CA PRO A 83 -33.98 -16.20 45.05
C PRO A 83 -34.23 -17.52 44.25
N GLU A 84 -33.60 -18.70 44.43
CA GLU A 84 -33.53 -19.56 45.63
C GLU A 84 -32.67 -20.82 45.36
N VAL A 85 -32.28 -21.46 46.45
CA VAL A 85 -31.30 -22.53 46.67
C VAL A 85 -31.75 -23.91 46.16
N SER A 86 -30.88 -24.72 45.53
CA SER A 86 -30.60 -26.10 45.98
C SER A 86 -29.41 -26.80 45.28
N ASN A 87 -28.68 -27.54 46.11
CA ASN A 87 -27.50 -28.40 45.95
C ASN A 87 -27.32 -29.20 44.63
N SER A 88 -26.08 -29.33 44.16
CA SER A 88 -25.18 -30.41 44.66
C SER A 88 -23.76 -30.33 44.07
N LYS A 89 -22.78 -30.56 44.95
CA LYS A 89 -21.34 -30.71 44.69
C LYS A 89 -21.05 -32.02 43.95
N SER A 90 -20.21 -31.98 42.92
CA SER A 90 -19.00 -32.82 42.78
C SER A 90 -18.42 -32.77 41.35
N SER A 91 -17.53 -31.82 41.08
CA SER A 91 -16.55 -31.93 39.96
C SER A 91 -15.46 -30.85 39.93
N SER A 92 -15.45 -29.85 40.82
CA SER A 92 -14.52 -28.70 40.72
C SER A 92 -13.22 -28.79 41.54
N LEU A 93 -12.90 -29.94 42.13
CA LEU A 93 -11.67 -30.10 42.92
C LEU A 93 -10.46 -30.65 42.14
N SER A 94 -10.62 -31.08 40.88
CA SER A 94 -9.50 -31.50 40.03
C SER A 94 -8.94 -30.38 39.14
N GLU A 95 -9.76 -29.40 38.75
CA GLU A 95 -9.31 -28.27 37.91
C GLU A 95 -8.55 -27.19 38.69
N ALA A 96 -8.83 -27.03 39.99
CA ALA A 96 -8.11 -26.08 40.85
C ALA A 96 -6.68 -26.55 41.17
N ALA A 97 -6.40 -27.86 41.13
CA ALA A 97 -5.08 -28.43 41.43
C ALA A 97 -4.13 -28.47 40.22
N GLN A 98 -4.64 -28.35 38.99
CA GLN A 98 -3.81 -28.33 37.77
C GLN A 98 -3.39 -26.92 37.34
N ARG A 99 -4.02 -25.86 37.87
CA ARG A 99 -3.65 -24.46 37.58
C ARG A 99 -2.48 -23.91 38.40
N THR A 100 -1.99 -24.63 39.40
CA THR A 100 -0.90 -24.20 40.30
C THR A 100 0.42 -24.94 40.06
N LYS A 101 0.69 -25.35 38.82
CA LYS A 101 1.98 -25.93 38.42
C LYS A 101 2.82 -24.89 37.66
N GLY A 102 3.24 -23.84 38.35
CA GLY A 102 4.02 -22.77 37.70
C GLY A 102 4.60 -21.70 38.62
N ILE A 103 4.70 -21.95 39.93
CA ILE A 103 5.28 -21.00 40.89
C ILE A 103 6.42 -21.72 41.61
N ASN A 104 7.64 -21.26 41.39
CA ASN A 104 8.81 -21.59 42.22
C ASN A 104 8.80 -20.69 43.47
N GLU A 105 9.43 -21.13 44.57
CA GLU A 105 9.53 -20.48 45.90
C GLU A 105 10.01 -19.02 45.93
N SER A 106 10.36 -18.42 44.78
CA SER A 106 10.70 -17.00 44.60
C SER A 106 9.61 -16.15 43.92
N GLY A 107 8.42 -16.70 43.64
CA GLY A 107 7.25 -15.94 43.17
C GLY A 107 7.32 -15.43 41.72
N LYS A 108 8.20 -15.97 40.86
CA LYS A 108 8.29 -15.61 39.43
C LYS A 108 7.40 -16.50 38.55
N PHE A 109 6.56 -15.86 37.72
CA PHE A 109 5.84 -16.52 36.62
C PHE A 109 6.84 -17.06 35.58
N LEU A 110 6.85 -18.38 35.37
CA LEU A 110 7.81 -19.07 34.50
C LEU A 110 7.77 -18.64 33.01
N GLY A 111 6.67 -18.05 32.54
CA GLY A 111 6.52 -17.58 31.14
C GLY A 111 7.26 -16.28 30.80
N GLY A 112 7.51 -15.41 31.79
CA GLY A 112 8.13 -14.09 31.57
C GLY A 112 9.63 -14.17 31.25
N SER A 113 10.35 -15.11 31.87
CA SER A 113 11.78 -15.31 31.64
C SER A 113 12.07 -15.73 30.20
N HIS A 114 11.36 -16.75 29.71
CA HIS A 114 11.55 -17.28 28.37
C HIS A 114 11.28 -16.23 27.27
N ARG A 115 10.23 -15.43 27.40
CA ARG A 115 9.92 -14.37 26.43
C ARG A 115 10.95 -13.23 26.45
N SER A 116 11.48 -12.89 27.63
CA SER A 116 12.57 -11.90 27.73
C SER A 116 13.86 -12.40 27.07
N GLU A 117 14.17 -13.69 27.21
CA GLU A 117 15.32 -14.34 26.57
C GLU A 117 15.17 -14.40 25.04
N GLU A 118 13.97 -14.69 24.53
CA GLU A 118 13.68 -14.65 23.08
C GLU A 118 13.89 -13.24 22.50
N LEU A 119 13.43 -12.19 23.19
CA LEU A 119 13.59 -10.80 22.76
C LEU A 119 15.06 -10.39 22.77
N GLU A 120 15.79 -10.68 23.83
CA GLU A 120 17.23 -10.41 23.94
C GLU A 120 18.03 -11.18 22.88
N SER A 121 17.69 -12.45 22.63
CA SER A 121 18.34 -13.27 21.60
C SER A 121 18.10 -12.72 20.20
N ALA A 122 16.88 -12.26 19.90
CA ALA A 122 16.57 -11.63 18.62
C ALA A 122 17.32 -10.30 18.43
N LYS A 123 17.42 -9.47 19.47
CA LYS A 123 18.23 -8.24 19.45
C LYS A 123 19.71 -8.55 19.21
N LYS A 124 20.28 -9.53 19.93
CA LYS A 124 21.68 -9.96 19.76
C LYS A 124 21.96 -10.43 18.35
N LEU A 125 21.07 -11.25 17.76
CA LEU A 125 21.20 -11.68 16.37
C LEU A 125 21.21 -10.48 15.41
N PHE A 126 20.27 -9.54 15.57
CA PHE A 126 20.25 -8.32 14.78
C PHE A 126 21.56 -7.51 14.92
N PHE A 127 22.10 -7.40 16.13
CA PHE A 127 23.37 -6.69 16.39
C PHE A 127 24.58 -7.38 15.77
N ILE A 128 24.64 -8.70 15.81
CA ILE A 128 25.71 -9.46 15.16
C ILE A 128 25.68 -9.23 13.64
N LEU A 129 24.49 -9.34 13.04
CA LEU A 129 24.32 -9.12 11.59
C LEU A 129 24.68 -7.69 11.19
N LEU A 130 24.23 -6.70 11.98
CA LEU A 130 24.55 -5.29 11.75
C LEU A 130 26.04 -4.98 11.95
N GLY A 131 26.69 -5.62 12.93
CA GLY A 131 28.13 -5.48 13.16
C GLY A 131 28.97 -6.06 12.02
N VAL A 132 28.57 -7.23 11.50
CA VAL A 132 29.19 -7.84 10.31
C VAL A 132 29.02 -6.93 9.09
N ASP A 133 27.83 -6.38 8.88
CA ASP A 133 27.54 -5.44 7.79
C ASP A 133 28.39 -4.17 7.88
N ILE A 134 28.53 -3.59 9.08
CA ILE A 134 29.44 -2.44 9.31
C ILE A 134 30.88 -2.82 8.98
N ALA A 135 31.38 -3.98 9.44
CA ALA A 135 32.76 -4.39 9.19
C ALA A 135 33.05 -4.53 7.69
N ILE A 136 32.13 -5.14 6.94
CA ILE A 136 32.24 -5.28 5.49
C ILE A 136 32.13 -3.92 4.79
N THR A 137 31.21 -3.06 5.24
CA THR A 137 31.05 -1.70 4.70
C THR A 137 32.30 -0.84 4.92
N VAL A 138 32.94 -0.95 6.09
CA VAL A 138 34.22 -0.26 6.37
C VAL A 138 35.30 -0.78 5.44
N LEU A 139 35.43 -2.10 5.27
CA LEU A 139 36.44 -2.69 4.38
C LEU A 139 36.27 -2.22 2.93
N VAL A 140 35.04 -2.29 2.39
CA VAL A 140 34.74 -1.84 1.02
C VAL A 140 34.90 -0.32 0.89
N GLY A 141 34.49 0.44 1.91
CA GLY A 141 34.65 1.90 1.93
C GLY A 141 36.11 2.34 1.89
N LEU A 142 36.98 1.72 2.70
CA LEU A 142 38.42 1.97 2.66
C LEU A 142 39.02 1.66 1.28
N ASN A 143 38.58 0.56 0.67
CA ASN A 143 39.00 0.23 -0.69
C ASN A 143 38.49 1.27 -1.71
N ALA A 144 37.26 1.78 -1.58
CA ALA A 144 36.75 2.83 -2.46
C ALA A 144 37.62 4.10 -2.40
N PHE A 145 38.06 4.51 -1.20
CA PHE A 145 39.01 5.63 -1.05
C PHE A 145 40.37 5.37 -1.70
N SER A 146 40.89 4.15 -1.59
CA SER A 146 42.13 3.73 -2.27
C SER A 146 41.99 3.78 -3.81
N THR A 147 40.86 3.30 -4.33
CA THR A 147 40.55 3.32 -5.76
C THR A 147 40.44 4.75 -6.30
N ILE A 148 39.85 5.69 -5.55
CA ILE A 148 39.79 7.10 -5.96
C ILE A 148 41.20 7.68 -6.15
N GLY A 149 42.14 7.40 -5.24
CA GLY A 149 43.54 7.80 -5.40
C GLY A 149 44.16 7.22 -6.66
N THR A 150 43.96 5.92 -6.89
CA THR A 150 44.47 5.21 -8.07
C THR A 150 43.90 5.77 -9.39
N LEU A 151 42.59 6.06 -9.43
CA LEU A 151 41.95 6.63 -10.62
C LEU A 151 42.44 8.06 -10.90
N LYS A 152 42.69 8.86 -9.86
CA LYS A 152 43.28 10.20 -10.00
C LYS A 152 44.72 10.13 -10.51
N ASP A 153 45.52 9.16 -10.05
CA ASP A 153 46.88 8.95 -10.54
C ASP A 153 46.89 8.61 -12.05
N ILE A 154 45.99 7.72 -12.48
CA ILE A 154 45.80 7.40 -13.91
C ILE A 154 45.36 8.63 -14.70
N GLN A 155 44.42 9.42 -14.16
CA GLN A 155 43.95 10.65 -14.80
C GLN A 155 45.08 11.67 -15.01
N SER A 156 46.01 11.76 -14.05
CA SER A 156 47.19 12.62 -14.16
C SER A 156 48.33 12.05 -15.01
N GLY A 157 48.21 10.81 -15.50
CA GLY A 157 49.27 10.11 -16.23
C GLY A 157 50.44 9.64 -15.35
N ASN A 158 50.28 9.65 -14.02
CA ASN A 158 51.29 9.20 -13.06
C ASN A 158 51.33 7.68 -12.89
N ARG A 159 50.32 6.98 -13.42
CA ARG A 159 50.20 5.52 -13.33
C ARG A 159 49.61 4.96 -14.63
N GLU A 160 50.30 3.99 -15.21
CA GLU A 160 49.79 3.23 -16.36
C GLU A 160 48.83 2.13 -15.90
N VAL A 161 47.88 1.79 -16.78
CA VAL A 161 46.93 0.70 -16.54
C VAL A 161 47.59 -0.63 -16.88
N ASP A 162 47.90 -1.42 -15.86
CA ASP A 162 48.49 -2.75 -15.99
C ASP A 162 47.48 -3.87 -15.62
N GLU A 163 47.80 -5.10 -16.02
CA GLU A 163 46.95 -6.28 -15.73
C GLU A 163 46.76 -6.52 -14.23
N SER A 164 47.76 -6.17 -13.40
CA SER A 164 47.66 -6.33 -11.95
C SER A 164 46.62 -5.38 -11.34
N LEU A 165 46.56 -4.13 -11.79
CA LEU A 165 45.54 -3.17 -11.39
C LEU A 165 44.16 -3.61 -11.85
N LEU A 166 44.02 -4.04 -13.11
CA LEU A 166 42.73 -4.48 -13.65
C LEU A 166 42.18 -5.70 -12.89
N SER A 167 43.05 -6.65 -12.55
CA SER A 167 42.66 -7.82 -11.76
C SER A 167 42.24 -7.45 -10.33
N SER A 168 42.93 -6.49 -9.71
CA SER A 168 42.60 -5.96 -8.39
C SER A 168 41.24 -5.24 -8.39
N LEU A 169 40.98 -4.38 -9.39
CA LEU A 169 39.69 -3.69 -9.52
C LEU A 169 38.53 -4.68 -9.68
N LYS A 170 38.69 -5.70 -10.52
CA LYS A 170 37.69 -6.77 -10.71
C LYS A 170 37.43 -7.58 -9.45
N PHE A 171 38.48 -7.93 -8.70
CA PHE A 171 38.34 -8.64 -7.44
C PHE A 171 37.49 -7.85 -6.43
N TRP A 172 37.76 -6.55 -6.31
CA TRP A 172 37.03 -5.67 -5.40
C TRP A 172 35.60 -5.37 -5.84
N ASP A 173 35.34 -5.34 -7.14
CA ASP A 173 33.98 -5.25 -7.68
C ASP A 173 33.12 -6.44 -7.24
N GLY A 174 33.68 -7.67 -7.26
CA GLY A 174 33.01 -8.85 -6.71
C GLY A 174 32.70 -8.76 -5.21
N PHE A 175 33.55 -8.10 -4.43
CA PHE A 175 33.33 -7.86 -3.00
C PHE A 175 32.13 -6.94 -2.73
N SER A 176 31.82 -6.02 -3.65
CA SER A 176 30.65 -5.13 -3.52
C SER A 176 29.32 -5.91 -3.54
N THR A 177 29.27 -7.06 -4.21
CA THR A 177 28.11 -7.96 -4.24
C THR A 177 27.81 -8.55 -2.86
N LEU A 178 28.83 -8.73 -2.01
CA LEU A 178 28.65 -9.23 -0.64
C LEU A 178 27.85 -8.26 0.24
N ILE A 179 27.91 -6.95 -0.02
CA ILE A 179 27.12 -5.95 0.71
C ILE A 179 25.63 -6.21 0.53
N ILE A 180 25.18 -6.64 -0.66
CA ILE A 180 23.77 -6.94 -0.90
C ILE A 180 23.33 -8.13 -0.01
N LEU A 181 24.18 -9.16 0.10
CA LEU A 181 23.90 -10.34 0.92
C LEU A 181 23.85 -9.99 2.42
N THR A 182 24.77 -9.15 2.90
CA THR A 182 24.76 -8.69 4.30
C THR A 182 23.54 -7.84 4.59
N MET A 183 23.13 -6.97 3.65
CA MET A 183 21.93 -6.15 3.78
C MET A 183 20.66 -6.99 3.91
N ILE A 184 20.53 -8.06 3.11
CA ILE A 184 19.43 -9.04 3.23
C ILE A 184 19.45 -9.68 4.62
N GLY A 185 20.62 -10.12 5.08
CA GLY A 185 20.79 -10.69 6.42
C GLY A 185 20.33 -9.74 7.53
N VAL A 186 20.79 -8.48 7.50
CA VAL A 186 20.37 -7.41 8.42
C VAL A 186 18.87 -7.19 8.37
N GLY A 187 18.27 -7.16 7.17
CA GLY A 187 16.83 -7.04 6.98
C GLY A 187 16.04 -8.17 7.66
N LEU A 188 16.48 -9.43 7.49
CA LEU A 188 15.88 -10.58 8.15
C LEU A 188 16.03 -10.51 9.68
N GLY A 189 17.21 -10.10 10.16
CA GLY A 189 17.47 -9.86 11.58
C GLY A 189 16.56 -8.79 12.18
N LEU A 190 16.39 -7.68 11.47
CA LEU A 190 15.52 -6.57 11.85
C LEU A 190 14.06 -7.02 11.95
N VAL A 191 13.54 -7.70 10.94
CA VAL A 191 12.17 -8.22 10.94
C VAL A 191 11.95 -9.19 12.10
N LYS A 192 12.91 -10.10 12.33
CA LYS A 192 12.85 -11.05 13.45
C LYS A 192 12.81 -10.33 14.79
N TRP A 193 13.65 -9.32 14.99
CA TRP A 193 13.67 -8.52 16.22
C TRP A 193 12.37 -7.72 16.41
N LEU A 194 11.85 -7.05 15.38
CA LEU A 194 10.57 -6.33 15.45
C LEU A 194 9.40 -7.26 15.80
N ASN A 195 9.35 -8.45 15.20
CA ASN A 195 8.35 -9.46 15.52
C ASN A 195 8.48 -9.95 16.97
N SER A 196 9.70 -10.12 17.48
CA SER A 196 9.93 -10.44 18.89
C SER A 196 9.47 -9.32 19.83
N CYS A 197 9.66 -8.04 19.46
CA CYS A 197 9.13 -6.91 20.22
C CYS A 197 7.60 -6.94 20.33
N TYR A 198 6.89 -7.16 19.21
CA TYR A 198 5.42 -7.27 19.23
C TYR A 198 4.93 -8.49 20.02
N ARG A 199 5.57 -9.65 19.85
CA ARG A 199 5.26 -10.86 20.63
C ARG A 199 5.44 -10.63 22.13
N PHE A 200 6.54 -10.00 22.54
CA PHE A 200 6.79 -9.66 23.93
C PHE A 200 5.75 -8.68 24.48
N ALA A 201 5.41 -7.63 23.71
CA ALA A 201 4.41 -6.66 24.12
C ALA A 201 3.01 -7.29 24.30
N LYS A 202 2.63 -8.26 23.46
CA LYS A 202 1.37 -9.00 23.61
C LYS A 202 1.40 -9.96 24.79
N ASP A 203 2.37 -10.87 24.80
CA ASP A 203 2.38 -12.01 25.71
C ASP A 203 2.79 -11.62 27.14
N SER A 204 3.69 -10.65 27.29
CA SER A 204 4.26 -10.25 28.59
C SER A 204 3.68 -8.96 29.14
N LEU A 205 3.22 -8.04 28.29
CA LEU A 205 2.66 -6.74 28.71
C LEU A 205 1.14 -6.63 28.48
N GLY A 206 0.50 -7.63 27.87
CA GLY A 206 -0.93 -7.63 27.59
C GLY A 206 -1.37 -6.56 26.60
N ALA A 207 -0.45 -5.96 25.83
CA ALA A 207 -0.77 -4.91 24.87
C ALA A 207 -1.45 -5.51 23.64
N THR A 208 -2.62 -5.01 23.26
CA THR A 208 -3.38 -5.54 22.12
C THR A 208 -3.74 -4.45 21.11
N GLY A 209 -4.25 -4.87 19.95
CA GLY A 209 -4.75 -3.95 18.91
C GLY A 209 -3.67 -3.20 18.15
N PHE A 210 -2.52 -3.82 17.91
CA PHE A 210 -1.48 -3.29 17.02
C PHE A 210 -1.97 -3.21 15.58
N LYS A 211 -1.86 -2.04 14.94
CA LYS A 211 -2.31 -1.85 13.55
C LYS A 211 -1.24 -2.30 12.55
N ASN A 212 0.04 -2.20 12.93
CA ASN A 212 1.15 -2.33 12.00
C ASN A 212 1.97 -3.62 12.15
N GLU A 213 1.58 -4.56 13.02
CA GLU A 213 2.31 -5.82 13.23
C GLU A 213 2.53 -6.62 11.93
N ARG A 214 1.52 -6.68 11.05
CA ARG A 214 1.62 -7.43 9.78
C ARG A 214 2.50 -6.76 8.73
N TRP A 215 2.93 -5.52 8.99
CA TRP A 215 3.74 -4.71 8.09
C TRP A 215 5.23 -4.75 8.44
N THR A 216 5.65 -5.55 9.43
CA THR A 216 7.06 -5.62 9.87
C THR A 216 8.05 -6.01 8.79
N ALA A 217 7.62 -6.78 7.77
CA ALA A 217 8.44 -7.08 6.59
C ALA A 217 8.08 -6.21 5.39
N ALA A 218 6.81 -6.28 4.95
CA ALA A 218 6.35 -5.59 3.73
C ALA A 218 6.49 -4.05 3.81
N GLY A 219 6.42 -3.49 5.01
CA GLY A 219 6.59 -2.06 5.25
C GLY A 219 7.98 -1.53 4.92
N TRP A 220 9.02 -2.37 4.94
CA TRP A 220 10.39 -1.99 4.57
C TRP A 220 10.72 -2.28 3.11
N ILE A 221 10.09 -3.31 2.54
CA ILE A 221 10.41 -3.77 1.18
C ILE A 221 9.68 -2.93 0.12
N ILE A 222 8.43 -2.55 0.38
CA ILE A 222 7.62 -1.83 -0.62
C ILE A 222 7.95 -0.33 -0.58
N PRO A 223 8.45 0.28 -1.67
CA PRO A 223 8.99 1.65 -1.65
C PRO A 223 8.03 2.71 -1.11
N ILE A 224 6.75 2.66 -1.49
CA ILE A 224 5.73 3.62 -1.04
C ILE A 224 5.52 3.52 0.48
N PHE A 225 5.49 2.29 1.01
CA PHE A 225 5.26 2.04 2.43
C PHE A 225 6.50 2.29 3.29
N ASN A 226 7.70 2.12 2.73
CA ASN A 226 8.98 2.35 3.40
C ASN A 226 9.16 3.79 3.92
N LEU A 227 8.38 4.75 3.42
CA LEU A 227 8.43 6.15 3.87
C LEU A 227 7.78 6.36 5.25
N PHE A 228 6.78 5.57 5.63
CA PHE A 228 6.00 5.82 6.85
C PHE A 228 5.69 4.58 7.70
N LYS A 229 5.56 3.39 7.11
CA LYS A 229 5.28 2.16 7.87
C LYS A 229 6.34 1.84 8.91
N PRO A 230 7.64 2.00 8.63
CA PRO A 230 8.62 1.60 9.62
C PRO A 230 8.66 2.52 10.84
N TYR A 231 8.47 3.83 10.66
CA TYR A 231 8.24 4.74 11.78
C TYR A 231 7.01 4.35 12.61
N GLN A 232 5.89 4.03 11.96
CA GLN A 232 4.66 3.63 12.65
C GLN A 232 4.88 2.39 13.51
N ILE A 233 5.61 1.40 13.00
CA ILE A 233 5.96 0.16 13.71
C ILE A 233 6.82 0.45 14.94
N VAL A 234 7.93 1.16 14.76
CA VAL A 234 8.85 1.51 15.85
C VAL A 234 8.16 2.36 16.92
N ASN A 235 7.30 3.29 16.51
CA ASN A 235 6.53 4.14 17.42
C ASN A 235 5.47 3.34 18.21
N GLU A 236 4.78 2.37 17.58
CA GLU A 236 3.87 1.47 18.29
C GLU A 236 4.62 0.67 19.37
N ILE A 237 5.78 0.11 19.03
CA ILE A 237 6.64 -0.63 19.97
C ILE A 237 7.10 0.29 21.12
N TYR A 238 7.51 1.53 20.81
CA TYR A 238 7.91 2.51 21.81
C TYR A 238 6.79 2.81 22.82
N LYS A 239 5.58 3.05 22.32
CA LYS A 239 4.40 3.34 23.13
C LYS A 239 3.99 2.14 23.99
N ALA A 240 4.06 0.92 23.45
CA ALA A 240 3.78 -0.30 24.20
C ALA A 240 4.78 -0.53 25.36
N GLY A 241 5.99 0.02 25.27
CA GLY A 241 6.96 0.02 26.37
C GLY A 241 6.72 1.09 27.45
N ALA A 242 5.73 1.97 27.32
CA ALA A 242 5.52 3.05 28.29
C ALA A 242 5.08 2.51 29.67
N PRO A 243 5.59 3.07 30.79
CA PRO A 243 5.30 2.58 32.13
C PRO A 243 3.91 2.99 32.67
N THR A 244 3.23 3.91 31.99
CA THR A 244 2.11 4.72 32.51
C THR A 244 0.74 4.10 32.33
N TYR A 245 0.60 3.02 31.57
CA TYR A 245 -0.70 2.42 31.26
C TYR A 245 -0.89 1.03 31.89
N THR A 246 -2.11 0.74 32.32
CA THR A 246 -2.49 -0.49 33.03
C THR A 246 -3.44 -1.38 32.23
N ALA A 247 -4.30 -0.81 31.37
CA ALA A 247 -5.20 -1.57 30.50
C ALA A 247 -4.56 -1.90 29.13
N SER A 248 -5.02 -2.98 28.49
CA SER A 248 -4.44 -3.54 27.26
C SER A 248 -4.38 -2.58 26.07
N ASP A 249 -5.21 -1.52 26.05
CA ASP A 249 -5.35 -0.58 24.93
C ASP A 249 -4.88 0.86 25.24
N ASP A 250 -4.60 1.19 26.49
CA ASP A 250 -4.31 2.58 26.90
C ASP A 250 -2.96 3.09 26.38
N TRP A 251 -2.06 2.19 26.02
CA TRP A 251 -0.77 2.49 25.37
C TRP A 251 -0.89 3.33 24.12
N LYS A 252 -2.04 3.28 23.43
CA LYS A 252 -2.29 4.06 22.22
C LYS A 252 -2.30 5.57 22.49
N LYS A 253 -2.65 5.98 23.71
CA LYS A 253 -2.71 7.37 24.17
C LYS A 253 -1.33 7.94 24.52
N GLU A 254 -0.32 7.09 24.63
CA GLU A 254 1.03 7.51 24.99
C GLU A 254 1.66 8.43 23.96
N ASN A 255 2.46 9.37 24.45
CA ASN A 255 3.16 10.32 23.59
C ASN A 255 4.24 9.60 22.78
N SER A 256 4.29 9.94 21.49
CA SER A 256 5.36 9.50 20.60
C SER A 256 6.70 10.10 21.03
N SER A 257 7.82 9.43 20.73
CA SER A 257 9.15 10.00 20.99
C SER A 257 9.56 10.98 19.90
N GLY A 258 9.82 12.23 20.29
CA GLY A 258 10.41 13.24 19.40
C GLY A 258 11.81 12.84 18.90
N LEU A 259 12.59 12.13 19.72
CA LEU A 259 13.90 11.61 19.34
C LEU A 259 13.79 10.53 18.25
N LEU A 260 12.81 9.61 18.36
CA LEU A 260 12.57 8.61 17.31
C LEU A 260 12.07 9.24 16.01
N LEU A 261 11.24 10.28 16.09
CA LEU A 261 10.79 11.02 14.90
C LEU A 261 11.97 11.75 14.24
N THR A 262 12.82 12.40 15.02
CA THR A 262 14.01 13.11 14.51
C THR A 262 14.96 12.15 13.82
N TRP A 263 15.26 11.01 14.46
CA TRP A 263 16.05 9.94 13.86
C TRP A 263 15.44 9.42 12.56
N TRP A 264 14.12 9.19 12.54
CA TRP A 264 13.44 8.71 11.35
C TRP A 264 13.49 9.72 10.19
N ILE A 265 13.26 11.00 10.46
CA ILE A 265 13.38 12.06 9.46
C ILE A 265 14.80 12.11 8.91
N PHE A 266 15.81 12.07 9.78
CA PHE A 266 17.21 12.03 9.36
C PHE A 266 17.50 10.82 8.46
N TRP A 267 17.06 9.62 8.86
CA TRP A 267 17.20 8.40 8.07
C TRP A 267 16.52 8.51 6.70
N ALA A 268 15.28 9.01 6.66
CA ALA A 268 14.48 9.11 5.45
C ALA A 268 15.07 10.15 4.47
N VAL A 269 15.46 11.33 4.96
CA VAL A 269 16.11 12.37 4.15
C VAL A 269 17.40 11.84 3.55
N THR A 270 18.22 11.18 4.36
CA THR A 270 19.51 10.64 3.93
C THR A 270 19.37 9.63 2.79
N HIS A 271 18.43 8.68 2.91
CA HIS A 271 18.17 7.69 1.85
C HIS A 271 17.49 8.30 0.62
N PHE A 272 16.63 9.31 0.80
CA PHE A 272 15.99 9.99 -0.31
C PHE A 272 17.02 10.75 -1.16
N VAL A 273 17.92 11.49 -0.51
CA VAL A 273 19.05 12.16 -1.17
C VAL A 273 19.93 11.13 -1.89
N GLY A 274 20.29 10.04 -1.22
CA GLY A 274 21.05 8.94 -1.82
C GLY A 274 20.36 8.32 -3.04
N THR A 275 19.02 8.19 -3.02
CA THR A 275 18.23 7.65 -4.14
C THR A 275 18.18 8.60 -5.34
N ILE A 276 18.03 9.91 -5.11
CA ILE A 276 18.06 10.92 -6.18
C ILE A 276 19.41 10.88 -6.88
N ILE A 277 20.46 10.89 -6.07
CA ILE A 277 21.85 10.89 -6.52
C ILE A 277 22.18 9.60 -7.29
N SER A 278 21.85 8.43 -6.74
CA SER A 278 22.11 7.15 -7.39
C SER A 278 21.33 7.00 -8.70
N ARG A 279 20.10 7.52 -8.76
CA ARG A 279 19.29 7.52 -9.99
C ARG A 279 19.88 8.42 -11.09
N GLN A 280 20.54 9.52 -10.73
CA GLN A 280 21.25 10.37 -11.69
C GLN A 280 22.47 9.64 -12.26
N LEU A 281 23.25 8.98 -11.39
CA LEU A 281 24.42 8.19 -11.80
C LEU A 281 24.04 6.94 -12.61
N PHE A 282 23.00 6.20 -12.20
CA PHE A 282 22.54 4.99 -12.90
C PHE A 282 22.10 5.28 -14.34
N ARG A 283 21.51 6.46 -14.58
CA ARG A 283 21.19 6.93 -15.95
C ARG A 283 22.43 7.27 -16.79
N GLY A 284 23.54 7.64 -16.14
CA GLY A 284 24.82 7.86 -16.79
C GLY A 284 25.61 6.58 -17.02
N ALA A 285 25.56 5.62 -16.09
CA ALA A 285 26.29 4.35 -16.15
C ALA A 285 25.68 3.31 -17.12
N MET A 286 24.40 3.48 -17.52
CA MET A 286 23.78 2.75 -18.63
C MET A 286 24.20 3.27 -20.02
N ARG A 287 25.21 4.15 -20.08
CA ARG A 287 25.86 4.59 -21.30
C ARG A 287 27.26 3.97 -21.32
N ASP A 288 27.63 3.34 -22.43
CA ASP A 288 28.89 2.59 -22.56
C ASP A 288 30.16 3.49 -22.59
N ASP A 289 30.01 4.81 -22.44
CA ASP A 289 31.04 5.83 -22.55
C ASP A 289 31.34 6.54 -21.21
N VAL A 290 31.39 5.79 -20.09
CA VAL A 290 31.76 6.38 -18.79
C VAL A 290 33.19 6.95 -18.85
N THR A 291 33.30 8.27 -18.84
CA THR A 291 34.59 8.96 -18.84
C THR A 291 35.31 8.77 -17.51
N LEU A 292 36.65 8.78 -17.52
CA LEU A 292 37.46 8.64 -16.30
C LEU A 292 37.09 9.66 -15.19
N PRO A 293 36.82 10.95 -15.46
CA PRO A 293 36.35 11.89 -14.43
C PRO A 293 34.97 11.53 -13.85
N GLN A 294 34.05 11.00 -14.66
CA GLN A 294 32.74 10.56 -14.19
C GLN A 294 32.86 9.31 -13.30
N ALA A 295 33.76 8.38 -13.64
CA ALA A 295 34.06 7.23 -12.79
C ALA A 295 34.59 7.66 -11.43
N ILE A 296 35.55 8.60 -11.38
CA ILE A 296 36.08 9.17 -10.13
C ILE A 296 34.95 9.78 -9.29
N GLY A 297 34.12 10.63 -9.89
CA GLY A 297 33.01 11.28 -9.18
C GLY A 297 31.99 10.27 -8.64
N ALA A 298 31.69 9.21 -9.40
CA ALA A 298 30.80 8.13 -8.95
C ALA A 298 31.40 7.35 -7.76
N THR A 299 32.68 7.01 -7.82
CA THR A 299 33.37 6.31 -6.72
C THR A 299 33.49 7.19 -5.47
N GLU A 300 33.76 8.50 -5.61
CA GLU A 300 33.75 9.45 -4.49
C GLU A 300 32.41 9.48 -3.77
N LEU A 301 31.33 9.56 -4.56
CA LEU A 301 29.98 9.61 -4.04
C LEU A 301 29.58 8.30 -3.35
N GLN A 302 29.98 7.17 -3.92
CA GLN A 302 29.81 5.85 -3.31
C GLN A 302 30.59 5.74 -1.99
N ALA A 303 31.83 6.25 -1.92
CA ALA A 303 32.61 6.26 -0.69
C ALA A 303 31.92 7.05 0.43
N TRP A 304 31.38 8.23 0.10
CA TRP A 304 30.59 9.02 1.06
C TRP A 304 29.30 8.32 1.49
N ALA A 305 28.63 7.60 0.58
CA ALA A 305 27.46 6.81 0.92
C ALA A 305 27.78 5.70 1.95
N TYR A 306 28.95 5.07 1.89
CA TYR A 306 29.39 4.10 2.90
C TYR A 306 29.60 4.74 4.27
N VAL A 307 30.22 5.93 4.34
CA VAL A 307 30.38 6.67 5.61
C VAL A 307 29.02 6.97 6.25
N ILE A 308 28.08 7.46 5.44
CA ILE A 308 26.72 7.75 5.86
C ILE A 308 26.00 6.47 6.34
N SER A 309 26.16 5.35 5.62
CA SER A 309 25.59 4.06 5.99
C SER A 309 26.07 3.59 7.36
N ILE A 310 27.37 3.73 7.66
CA ILE A 310 27.94 3.38 8.97
C ILE A 310 27.32 4.21 10.09
N ILE A 311 27.09 5.52 9.87
CA ILE A 311 26.44 6.40 10.85
C ILE A 311 25.01 5.92 11.12
N ILE A 312 24.25 5.62 10.07
CA ILE A 312 22.88 5.09 10.18
C ILE A 312 22.85 3.75 10.93
N ALA A 313 23.77 2.84 10.61
CA ALA A 313 23.89 1.56 11.30
C ALA A 313 24.22 1.76 12.80
N GLY A 314 25.09 2.72 13.13
CA GLY A 314 25.36 3.13 14.52
C GLY A 314 24.11 3.61 15.25
N LEU A 315 23.28 4.43 14.61
CA LEU A 315 22.02 4.91 15.18
C LEU A 315 21.01 3.78 15.42
N TRP A 316 21.02 2.72 14.61
CA TRP A 316 20.18 1.54 14.83
C TRP A 316 20.49 0.81 16.14
N PHE A 317 21.76 0.74 16.56
CA PHE A 317 22.11 0.19 17.89
C PHE A 317 21.44 0.98 19.02
N VAL A 318 21.43 2.31 18.91
CA VAL A 318 20.81 3.19 19.92
C VAL A 318 19.30 2.99 19.95
N VAL A 319 18.64 3.00 18.79
CA VAL A 319 17.18 2.84 18.69
C VAL A 319 16.74 1.47 19.20
N ALA A 320 17.38 0.40 18.72
CA ALA A 320 17.03 -0.95 19.13
C ALA A 320 17.30 -1.20 20.61
N SER A 321 18.42 -0.69 21.14
CA SER A 321 18.71 -0.76 22.59
C SER A 321 17.66 -0.02 23.40
N THR A 322 17.30 1.19 23.00
CA THR A 322 16.30 2.02 23.70
C THR A 322 14.95 1.32 23.74
N LEU A 323 14.49 0.76 22.62
CA LEU A 323 13.20 0.09 22.53
C LEU A 323 13.18 -1.21 23.33
N THR A 324 14.22 -2.04 23.21
CA THR A 324 14.29 -3.29 23.96
C THR A 324 14.41 -3.04 25.47
N GLN A 325 15.24 -2.09 25.89
CA GLN A 325 15.35 -1.71 27.32
C GLN A 325 14.01 -1.20 27.85
N ARG A 326 13.30 -0.36 27.08
CA ARG A 326 12.00 0.17 27.48
C ARG A 326 10.95 -0.94 27.66
N LEU A 327 10.92 -1.93 26.77
CA LEU A 327 10.04 -3.09 26.91
C LEU A 327 10.40 -3.96 28.13
N LEU A 328 11.68 -4.26 28.31
CA LEU A 328 12.15 -5.12 29.40
C LEU A 328 12.00 -4.44 30.77
N ALA A 329 12.28 -3.14 30.88
CA ALA A 329 12.15 -2.38 32.13
C ALA A 329 10.73 -2.47 32.71
N ARG A 330 9.72 -2.48 31.84
CA ARG A 330 8.32 -2.61 32.26
C ARG A 330 7.97 -3.99 32.82
N SER A 331 8.61 -5.04 32.32
CA SER A 331 8.42 -6.41 32.83
C SER A 331 9.06 -6.66 34.20
N VAL A 332 9.99 -5.81 34.62
CA VAL A 332 10.80 -6.00 35.83
C VAL A 332 10.22 -5.30 37.06
N LEU A 333 9.16 -4.49 36.95
CA LEU A 333 8.56 -3.82 38.12
C LEU A 333 8.02 -4.85 39.13
N PRO A 334 8.60 -4.96 40.35
CA PRO A 334 8.03 -5.75 41.43
C PRO A 334 6.72 -5.09 41.86
N ALA A 335 5.72 -5.91 42.20
CA ALA A 335 4.46 -5.47 42.77
C ALA A 335 4.69 -4.35 43.80
N ALA A 336 4.37 -3.12 43.42
CA ALA A 336 4.44 -1.97 44.31
C ALA A 336 3.42 -2.21 45.42
N LYS A 337 3.93 -2.54 46.60
CA LYS A 337 3.24 -2.45 47.88
C LYS A 337 2.53 -1.10 47.98
N GLY A 338 1.36 -1.13 48.60
CA GLY A 338 0.38 -0.07 48.61
C GLY A 338 0.93 1.33 48.87
N ALA A 339 0.37 2.27 48.12
CA ALA A 339 0.27 3.67 48.51
C ALA A 339 -1.18 4.07 48.23
N SER A 340 -2.03 3.81 49.22
CA SER A 340 -3.28 4.53 49.43
C SER A 340 -2.92 5.96 49.80
N GLU A 341 -2.94 6.89 48.85
CA GLU A 341 -3.05 8.32 49.15
C GLU A 341 -4.15 8.95 48.31
N GLN A 342 -5.22 9.23 49.05
CA GLN A 342 -6.29 10.19 48.81
C GLN A 342 -5.96 11.29 47.80
N PHE A 343 -6.73 11.36 46.71
CA PHE A 343 -7.03 12.64 46.08
C PHE A 343 -8.53 12.89 46.15
N VAL A 344 -8.85 13.76 47.10
CA VAL A 344 -10.15 14.40 47.31
C VAL A 344 -10.34 15.45 46.21
N SER A 345 -11.44 15.36 45.46
CA SER A 345 -11.94 16.46 44.63
C SER A 345 -12.41 17.62 45.53
N PRO A 346 -12.09 18.89 45.22
CA PRO A 346 -12.83 20.01 45.77
C PRO A 346 -14.00 20.40 44.88
N ILE A 347 -15.11 20.60 45.59
CA ILE A 347 -16.42 21.08 45.19
C ILE A 347 -16.37 22.58 44.83
N SER A 348 -17.22 22.95 43.88
CA SER A 348 -17.61 24.30 43.47
C SER A 348 -18.17 25.16 44.62
N PRO A 349 -18.14 26.50 44.51
CA PRO A 349 -19.24 27.28 45.07
C PRO A 349 -19.87 28.26 44.05
N ALA A 350 -21.19 28.11 43.96
CA ALA A 350 -22.27 29.10 43.94
C ALA A 350 -22.09 30.54 43.42
N ILE A 351 -23.11 30.90 42.62
CA ILE A 351 -23.62 32.17 42.06
C ILE A 351 -23.93 33.23 43.17
N PRO A 352 -24.13 34.53 42.84
CA PRO A 352 -25.51 34.97 42.56
C PRO A 352 -25.71 36.07 41.48
N ALA A 353 -26.89 35.97 40.87
CA ALA A 353 -27.78 36.89 40.15
C ALA A 353 -27.52 38.41 40.10
N MET A 354 -28.02 39.01 38.99
CA MET A 354 -28.79 40.27 38.81
C MET A 354 -28.62 40.74 37.33
N THR A 355 -29.52 41.36 36.57
CA THR A 355 -30.93 41.81 36.68
C THR A 355 -31.36 42.24 35.27
N THR A 356 -32.64 42.01 34.94
CA THR A 356 -33.44 42.56 33.84
C THR A 356 -33.23 44.06 33.56
N THR A 357 -33.32 44.53 32.30
CA THR A 357 -34.17 45.67 31.85
C THR A 357 -34.06 45.88 30.33
N GLN A 358 -35.23 46.01 29.68
CA GLN A 358 -35.45 46.42 28.29
C GLN A 358 -35.28 47.93 28.10
N GLN A 359 -34.95 48.37 26.87
CA GLN A 359 -35.70 49.35 26.03
C GLN A 359 -34.82 50.32 25.21
N THR A 360 -35.25 50.50 23.93
CA THR A 360 -35.22 51.72 23.08
C THR A 360 -33.84 52.26 22.62
N ALA A 361 -33.61 52.78 21.41
CA ALA A 361 -34.42 53.11 20.23
C ALA A 361 -33.50 53.32 18.99
N ALA A 362 -34.10 53.19 17.80
CA ALA A 362 -33.94 53.96 16.55
C ALA A 362 -32.55 54.46 16.07
N GLY A 363 -32.27 54.21 14.78
CA GLY A 363 -31.29 54.98 13.99
C GLY A 363 -30.99 54.35 12.62
N ALA A 364 -31.53 54.95 11.57
CA ALA A 364 -31.47 54.52 10.17
C ALA A 364 -30.06 54.59 9.53
N CYS A 365 -29.79 53.76 8.51
CA CYS A 365 -29.64 54.16 7.10
C CYS A 365 -29.28 52.96 6.19
N GLU A 366 -29.88 52.94 5.00
CA GLU A 366 -29.72 51.97 3.89
C GLU A 366 -28.27 51.75 3.42
N PRO A 367 -28.06 50.67 2.63
CA PRO A 367 -27.31 50.84 1.40
C PRO A 367 -28.09 50.47 0.14
N ALA A 368 -27.75 51.25 -0.89
CA ALA A 368 -28.23 51.30 -2.25
C ALA A 368 -28.29 49.95 -3.00
N ALA A 369 -29.28 49.92 -3.89
CA ALA A 369 -29.60 48.89 -4.86
C ALA A 369 -28.52 48.67 -5.92
N ILE A 370 -28.35 47.40 -6.30
CA ILE A 370 -27.98 46.98 -7.65
C ILE A 370 -29.08 46.04 -8.12
N GLN A 371 -29.85 46.49 -9.11
CA GLN A 371 -30.92 45.72 -9.74
C GLN A 371 -30.33 44.65 -10.66
N ALA A 372 -30.73 43.40 -10.45
CA ALA A 372 -30.55 42.27 -11.36
C ALA A 372 -31.90 41.97 -12.07
N PRO A 373 -31.88 41.37 -13.27
CA PRO A 373 -32.97 41.50 -14.25
C PRO A 373 -34.26 40.77 -13.85
N LYS A 374 -35.37 41.50 -13.99
CA LYS A 374 -36.75 41.00 -13.95
C LYS A 374 -37.02 40.03 -15.09
N ASN A 375 -37.14 38.75 -14.78
CA ASN A 375 -38.29 37.90 -15.10
C ASN A 375 -37.90 36.44 -14.87
N VAL A 376 -38.08 35.99 -13.63
CA VAL A 376 -38.34 34.58 -13.35
C VAL A 376 -39.75 34.58 -12.80
N VAL A 377 -40.70 34.04 -13.56
CA VAL A 377 -42.01 33.68 -13.00
C VAL A 377 -41.74 32.51 -12.07
N THR A 378 -41.40 32.81 -10.82
CA THR A 378 -41.41 31.80 -9.76
C THR A 378 -42.87 31.60 -9.42
N THR A 379 -43.45 30.48 -9.82
CA THR A 379 -44.77 30.09 -9.35
C THR A 379 -44.68 29.93 -7.84
N THR A 380 -45.15 30.93 -7.11
CA THR A 380 -45.15 30.91 -5.64
C THR A 380 -46.27 30.01 -5.16
N GLU A 381 -46.20 29.52 -3.92
CA GLU A 381 -47.27 28.69 -3.39
C GLU A 381 -48.63 29.43 -3.41
N ASP A 382 -48.58 30.75 -3.28
CA ASP A 382 -49.73 31.65 -3.30
C ASP A 382 -50.47 31.61 -4.65
N ASP A 383 -49.75 31.43 -5.76
CA ASP A 383 -50.35 31.33 -7.11
C ASP A 383 -51.27 30.11 -7.23
N TYR A 384 -50.91 28.99 -6.59
CA TYR A 384 -51.75 27.78 -6.59
C TYR A 384 -53.01 27.98 -5.74
N TYR A 385 -52.92 28.70 -4.63
CA TYR A 385 -54.07 29.02 -3.79
C TYR A 385 -55.01 30.01 -4.48
N GLU A 386 -54.46 31.04 -5.14
CA GLU A 386 -55.21 32.02 -5.93
C GLU A 386 -55.95 31.33 -7.09
N GLN A 387 -55.27 30.42 -7.80
CA GLN A 387 -55.89 29.62 -8.87
C GLN A 387 -57.03 28.73 -8.34
N ALA A 388 -56.82 28.03 -7.22
CA ALA A 388 -57.84 27.16 -6.63
C ALA A 388 -59.05 27.93 -6.08
N LEU A 389 -58.83 29.12 -5.53
CA LEU A 389 -59.89 30.01 -5.06
C LEU A 389 -60.67 30.58 -6.25
N GLY A 390 -59.99 31.01 -7.31
CA GLY A 390 -60.61 31.49 -8.54
C GLY A 390 -61.51 30.45 -9.22
N GLU A 391 -61.18 29.15 -9.15
CA GLU A 391 -62.05 28.05 -9.64
C GLU A 391 -63.36 27.93 -8.85
N ILE A 392 -63.36 28.23 -7.55
CA ILE A 392 -64.57 28.26 -6.73
C ILE A 392 -65.41 29.49 -7.05
N GLU A 393 -64.77 30.66 -7.12
CA GLU A 393 -65.46 31.94 -7.40
C GLU A 393 -66.12 31.96 -8.79
N THR A 394 -65.47 31.35 -9.78
CA THR A 394 -65.99 31.23 -11.15
C THR A 394 -66.95 30.04 -11.33
N GLY A 395 -67.12 29.19 -10.32
CA GLY A 395 -67.99 28.00 -10.35
C GLY A 395 -67.47 26.84 -11.21
N GLN A 396 -66.22 26.89 -11.67
CA GLN A 396 -65.59 25.88 -12.54
C GLN A 396 -64.83 24.81 -11.75
N THR A 397 -65.46 24.28 -10.70
CA THR A 397 -64.80 23.30 -9.83
C THR A 397 -64.66 21.93 -10.48
N ALA A 398 -63.55 21.24 -10.20
CA ALA A 398 -63.31 19.88 -10.65
C ALA A 398 -64.29 18.91 -9.95
N LYS A 399 -65.34 18.50 -10.67
CA LYS A 399 -66.49 17.71 -10.16
C LYS A 399 -66.10 16.55 -9.24
N ALA A 400 -65.10 15.74 -9.62
CA ALA A 400 -64.68 14.59 -8.83
C ALA A 400 -63.99 14.97 -7.50
N MET A 401 -63.22 16.06 -7.51
CA MET A 401 -62.51 16.56 -6.32
C MET A 401 -63.47 17.32 -5.40
N TRP A 402 -64.41 18.05 -5.97
CA TRP A 402 -65.49 18.71 -5.24
C TRP A 402 -66.39 17.69 -4.52
N ALA A 403 -66.80 16.63 -5.20
CA ALA A 403 -67.58 15.55 -4.60
C ALA A 403 -66.82 14.87 -3.44
N ARG A 404 -65.50 14.66 -3.58
CA ARG A 404 -64.65 14.13 -2.51
C ARG A 404 -64.57 15.10 -1.32
N ALA A 405 -64.42 16.40 -1.57
CA ALA A 405 -64.41 17.41 -0.53
C ALA A 405 -65.75 17.50 0.23
N ILE A 406 -66.89 17.35 -0.47
CA ILE A 406 -68.22 17.31 0.17
C ILE A 406 -68.34 16.10 1.10
N ALA A 407 -67.90 14.92 0.65
CA ALA A 407 -67.96 13.70 1.44
C ALA A 407 -67.12 13.82 2.73
N ASP A 408 -65.90 14.35 2.62
CA ASP A 408 -64.99 14.56 3.76
C ASP A 408 -65.44 15.71 4.70
N ALA A 409 -66.26 16.63 4.18
CA ALA A 409 -66.80 17.76 4.93
C ALA A 409 -68.13 17.46 5.63
N GLU A 410 -68.70 16.27 5.44
CA GLU A 410 -70.00 15.86 6.00
C GLU A 410 -71.15 16.85 5.66
N GLY A 411 -71.08 17.49 4.49
CA GLY A 411 -72.07 18.46 4.02
C GLY A 411 -71.92 19.89 4.54
N ASN A 412 -70.86 20.22 5.30
CA ASN A 412 -70.56 21.61 5.68
C ASN A 412 -69.90 22.38 4.52
N ASP A 413 -70.54 23.44 4.02
CA ASP A 413 -70.10 24.21 2.85
C ASP A 413 -68.74 24.92 3.05
N ALA A 414 -68.52 25.54 4.21
CA ALA A 414 -67.26 26.23 4.52
C ALA A 414 -66.09 25.24 4.60
N LYS A 415 -66.31 24.08 5.23
CA LYS A 415 -65.33 22.99 5.31
C LYS A 415 -65.08 22.35 3.95
N THR A 416 -66.11 22.22 3.11
CA THR A 416 -66.02 21.71 1.72
C THR A 416 -65.11 22.60 0.87
N LYS A 417 -65.32 23.91 0.90
CA LYS A 417 -64.50 24.88 0.15
C LYS A 417 -63.02 24.83 0.58
N ALA A 418 -62.76 24.81 1.88
CA ALA A 418 -61.40 24.71 2.41
C ALA A 418 -60.71 23.39 2.00
N LEU A 419 -61.43 22.26 2.05
CA LEU A 419 -60.89 20.96 1.63
C LEU A 419 -60.66 20.87 0.13
N TYR A 420 -61.52 21.46 -0.69
CA TYR A 420 -61.34 21.54 -2.14
C TYR A 420 -60.07 22.33 -2.49
N ILE A 421 -59.88 23.51 -1.90
CA ILE A 421 -58.69 24.34 -2.13
C ILE A 421 -57.43 23.54 -1.80
N ARG A 422 -57.40 22.85 -0.65
CA ARG A 422 -56.26 22.01 -0.26
C ARG A 422 -55.96 20.91 -1.29
N TYR A 423 -56.96 20.11 -1.66
CA TYR A 423 -56.79 19.02 -2.62
C TYR A 423 -56.39 19.54 -4.02
N ARG A 424 -56.88 20.71 -4.41
CA ARG A 424 -56.57 21.31 -5.70
C ARG A 424 -55.14 21.83 -5.74
N VAL A 425 -54.71 22.54 -4.70
CA VAL A 425 -53.33 23.02 -4.54
C VAL A 425 -52.35 21.84 -4.53
N GLU A 426 -52.64 20.78 -3.78
CA GLU A 426 -51.82 19.56 -3.77
C GLU A 426 -51.69 18.95 -5.17
N LYS A 427 -52.79 18.88 -5.92
CA LYS A 427 -52.78 18.38 -7.31
C LYS A 427 -51.99 19.29 -8.25
N LEU A 428 -52.13 20.61 -8.13
CA LEU A 428 -51.41 21.58 -8.96
C LEU A 428 -49.90 21.53 -8.68
N LYS A 429 -49.51 21.47 -7.41
CA LYS A 429 -48.12 21.26 -6.98
C LYS A 429 -47.55 19.94 -7.52
N ALA A 430 -48.31 18.85 -7.44
CA ALA A 430 -47.89 17.56 -7.99
C ALA A 430 -47.67 17.62 -9.52
N SER A 431 -48.59 18.23 -10.27
CA SER A 431 -48.45 18.37 -11.72
C SER A 431 -47.27 19.26 -12.13
N ALA A 432 -47.03 20.35 -11.38
CA ALA A 432 -45.89 21.24 -11.63
C ALA A 432 -44.56 20.55 -11.30
N ALA A 433 -44.51 19.77 -10.22
CA ALA A 433 -43.33 18.99 -9.85
C ALA A 433 -43.01 17.89 -10.88
N GLU A 434 -44.03 17.20 -11.41
CA GLU A 434 -43.84 16.22 -12.48
C GLU A 434 -43.29 16.84 -13.76
N GLU A 435 -43.79 18.01 -14.16
CA GLU A 435 -43.32 18.71 -15.36
C GLU A 435 -41.88 19.22 -15.18
N GLN A 436 -41.58 19.80 -14.01
CA GLN A 436 -40.23 20.23 -13.69
C GLN A 436 -39.24 19.06 -13.69
N ALA A 437 -39.64 17.90 -13.13
CA ALA A 437 -38.83 16.69 -13.15
C ALA A 437 -38.58 16.17 -14.57
N ARG A 438 -39.56 16.30 -15.49
CA ARG A 438 -39.37 15.95 -16.91
C ARG A 438 -38.33 16.85 -17.58
N ILE A 439 -38.43 18.16 -17.39
CA ILE A 439 -37.52 19.15 -17.97
C ILE A 439 -36.09 18.94 -17.42
N GLU A 440 -35.95 18.72 -16.12
CA GLU A 440 -34.64 18.44 -15.50
C GLU A 440 -34.04 17.13 -15.98
N ALA A 441 -34.86 16.08 -16.11
CA ALA A 441 -34.41 14.80 -16.65
C ALA A 441 -33.95 14.92 -18.11
N GLU A 442 -34.63 15.73 -18.93
CA GLU A 442 -34.24 16.00 -20.31
C GLU A 442 -32.92 16.77 -20.40
N LYS A 443 -32.78 17.85 -19.62
CA LYS A 443 -31.52 18.62 -19.53
C LYS A 443 -30.35 17.74 -19.10
N LEU A 444 -30.56 16.88 -18.10
CA LEU A 444 -29.54 15.95 -17.62
C LEU A 444 -29.17 14.90 -18.68
N ARG A 445 -30.14 14.44 -19.50
CA ARG A 445 -29.86 13.54 -20.63
C ARG A 445 -29.01 14.23 -21.69
N GLU A 446 -29.35 15.47 -22.04
CA GLU A 446 -28.58 16.24 -23.03
C GLU A 446 -27.17 16.54 -22.55
N GLN A 447 -27.01 16.95 -21.28
CA GLN A 447 -25.71 17.18 -20.68
C GLN A 447 -24.85 15.91 -20.71
N ARG A 448 -25.41 14.76 -20.32
CA ARG A 448 -24.69 13.47 -20.38
C ARG A 448 -24.29 13.09 -21.80
N ARG A 449 -25.11 13.41 -22.80
CA ARG A 449 -24.76 13.18 -24.22
C ARG A 449 -23.56 14.03 -24.63
N ARG A 450 -23.57 15.33 -24.32
CA ARG A 450 -22.45 16.25 -24.63
C ARG A 450 -21.17 15.84 -23.90
N GLU A 451 -21.26 15.45 -22.63
CA GLU A 451 -20.12 14.95 -21.87
C GLU A 451 -19.56 13.64 -22.46
N ALA A 452 -20.42 12.74 -22.95
CA ALA A 452 -19.98 11.52 -23.62
C ALA A 452 -19.26 11.82 -24.95
N GLU A 453 -19.84 12.69 -25.78
CA GLU A 453 -19.23 13.15 -27.04
C GLU A 453 -17.86 13.80 -26.81
N GLN A 454 -17.76 14.69 -25.80
CA GLN A 454 -16.48 15.30 -25.41
C GLN A 454 -15.45 14.27 -24.94
N ARG A 455 -15.86 13.29 -24.13
CA ARG A 455 -14.96 12.22 -23.68
C ARG A 455 -14.45 11.37 -24.83
N GLU A 456 -15.30 11.09 -25.82
CA GLU A 456 -14.89 10.37 -27.03
C GLU A 456 -13.91 11.20 -27.87
N ASP A 457 -14.18 12.49 -28.07
CA ASP A 457 -13.27 13.38 -28.80
C ASP A 457 -11.92 13.52 -28.09
N ASP A 458 -11.92 13.67 -26.76
CA ASP A 458 -10.70 13.72 -25.96
C ASP A 458 -9.94 12.39 -25.99
N ALA A 459 -10.64 11.25 -26.00
CA ALA A 459 -10.02 9.94 -26.18
C ALA A 459 -9.37 9.81 -27.57
N ARG A 460 -10.08 10.19 -28.64
CA ARG A 460 -9.55 10.22 -30.02
C ARG A 460 -8.32 11.11 -30.13
N ARG A 461 -8.33 12.30 -29.50
CA ARG A 461 -7.18 13.22 -29.46
C ARG A 461 -5.99 12.63 -28.71
N ARG A 462 -6.21 11.97 -27.57
CA ARG A 462 -5.14 11.31 -26.80
C ARG A 462 -4.53 10.15 -27.56
N GLU A 463 -5.34 9.32 -28.22
CA GLU A 463 -4.84 8.25 -29.08
C GLU A 463 -4.02 8.79 -30.24
N ALA A 464 -4.50 9.85 -30.92
CA ALA A 464 -3.75 10.50 -31.99
C ALA A 464 -2.41 11.08 -31.50
N MET A 465 -2.39 11.75 -30.34
CA MET A 465 -1.15 12.26 -29.72
C MET A 465 -0.18 11.13 -29.40
N LYS A 466 -0.68 10.01 -28.84
CA LYS A 466 0.15 8.85 -28.50
C LYS A 466 0.76 8.22 -29.75
N THR A 467 -0.02 8.04 -30.80
CA THR A 467 0.48 7.50 -32.08
C THR A 467 1.53 8.41 -32.72
N GLU A 468 1.36 9.72 -32.65
CA GLU A 468 2.36 10.68 -33.16
C GLU A 468 3.64 10.68 -32.31
N GLU A 469 3.52 10.59 -30.98
CA GLU A 469 4.65 10.47 -30.07
C GLU A 469 5.44 9.17 -30.31
N GLU A 470 4.75 8.03 -30.48
CA GLU A 470 5.36 6.76 -30.85
C GLU A 470 6.10 6.85 -32.19
N ARG A 471 5.48 7.46 -33.23
CA ARG A 471 6.14 7.71 -34.52
C ARG A 471 7.36 8.62 -34.40
N ARG A 472 7.31 9.63 -33.52
CA ARG A 472 8.44 10.52 -33.28
C ARG A 472 9.59 9.78 -32.59
N ASN A 473 9.30 9.04 -31.52
CA ASN A 473 10.32 8.27 -30.79
C ASN A 473 10.98 7.21 -31.68
N GLU A 474 10.20 6.53 -32.52
CA GLU A 474 10.74 5.55 -33.48
C GLU A 474 11.71 6.20 -34.49
N ARG A 475 11.37 7.40 -35.00
CA ARG A 475 12.25 8.17 -35.90
C ARG A 475 13.53 8.62 -35.21
N GLU A 476 13.43 9.18 -34.01
CA GLU A 476 14.60 9.60 -33.24
C GLU A 476 15.52 8.40 -32.92
N ARG A 477 14.93 7.23 -32.64
CA ARG A 477 15.67 5.97 -32.44
C ARG A 477 16.36 5.50 -33.73
N LEU A 478 15.65 5.48 -34.86
CA LEU A 478 16.21 5.14 -36.17
C LEU A 478 17.38 6.05 -36.54
N GLU A 479 17.24 7.36 -36.32
CA GLU A 479 18.29 8.33 -36.62
C GLU A 479 19.53 8.13 -35.74
N THR A 480 19.31 7.95 -34.43
CA THR A 480 20.39 7.74 -33.46
C THR A 480 21.13 6.44 -33.76
N LEU A 481 20.40 5.36 -34.00
CA LEU A 481 20.96 4.04 -34.27
C LEU A 481 21.72 4.04 -35.61
N ALA A 482 21.16 4.64 -36.66
CA ALA A 482 21.87 4.76 -37.94
C ALA A 482 23.15 5.60 -37.82
N LYS A 483 23.15 6.68 -37.02
CA LYS A 483 24.37 7.45 -36.71
C LYS A 483 25.42 6.62 -35.98
N LYS A 484 25.02 5.84 -34.97
CA LYS A 484 25.91 4.93 -34.22
C LYS A 484 26.53 3.85 -35.10
N VAL A 485 25.73 3.19 -35.95
CA VAL A 485 26.23 2.20 -36.91
C VAL A 485 27.23 2.84 -37.88
N THR A 486 27.03 4.11 -38.22
CA THR A 486 27.93 4.87 -39.10
C THR A 486 29.24 5.25 -38.42
N SER A 487 29.24 5.56 -37.12
CA SER A 487 30.45 5.94 -36.38
C SER A 487 31.24 4.75 -35.87
N ASP A 488 30.57 3.80 -35.20
CA ASP A 488 31.21 2.81 -34.33
C ASP A 488 31.27 1.42 -34.98
N GLY A 489 30.34 1.12 -35.90
CA GLY A 489 30.36 -0.10 -36.71
C GLY A 489 30.12 -1.41 -35.93
N TRP A 490 29.42 -1.35 -34.79
CA TRP A 490 29.08 -2.54 -34.00
C TRP A 490 28.04 -3.42 -34.69
N VAL A 491 28.22 -4.74 -34.58
CA VAL A 491 27.35 -5.75 -35.20
C VAL A 491 25.97 -5.78 -34.55
N SER A 492 25.88 -5.58 -33.24
CA SER A 492 24.61 -5.52 -32.50
C SER A 492 23.70 -4.42 -33.04
N ASP A 493 24.26 -3.23 -33.21
CA ASP A 493 23.54 -2.04 -33.64
C ASP A 493 23.12 -2.16 -35.11
N ALA A 494 23.95 -2.82 -35.92
CA ALA A 494 23.63 -3.13 -37.31
C ALA A 494 22.45 -4.12 -37.43
N ILE A 495 22.41 -5.15 -36.58
CA ILE A 495 21.29 -6.11 -36.51
C ILE A 495 20.02 -5.42 -36.02
N GLU A 496 20.11 -4.60 -34.98
CA GLU A 496 18.97 -3.84 -34.45
C GLU A 496 18.39 -2.88 -35.50
N LEU A 497 19.26 -2.21 -36.26
CA LEU A 497 18.85 -1.30 -37.33
C LEU A 497 18.09 -2.05 -38.44
N ILE A 498 18.57 -3.24 -38.84
CA ILE A 498 17.91 -4.10 -39.82
C ILE A 498 16.52 -4.54 -39.31
N GLN A 499 16.42 -4.94 -38.05
CA GLN A 499 15.15 -5.39 -37.46
C GLN A 499 14.13 -4.25 -37.39
N MET A 500 14.55 -3.05 -37.01
CA MET A 500 13.68 -1.88 -36.93
C MET A 500 13.13 -1.44 -38.30
N ILE A 501 13.87 -1.65 -39.39
CA ILE A 501 13.37 -1.39 -40.75
C ILE A 501 12.58 -2.56 -41.35
N GLY A 502 12.27 -3.59 -40.54
CA GLY A 502 11.47 -4.74 -40.94
C GLY A 502 12.25 -5.87 -41.63
N GLY A 503 13.58 -5.80 -41.63
CA GLY A 503 14.44 -6.89 -42.07
C GLY A 503 14.53 -8.02 -41.04
N LYS A 504 14.84 -9.23 -41.50
CA LYS A 504 15.12 -10.38 -40.64
C LYS A 504 16.61 -10.66 -40.67
N CYS A 505 17.19 -10.95 -39.51
CA CYS A 505 18.59 -11.36 -39.40
C CYS A 505 18.66 -12.67 -38.61
N GLU A 506 19.21 -13.71 -39.22
CA GLU A 506 19.48 -14.99 -38.60
C GLU A 506 20.99 -15.14 -38.40
N THR A 507 21.42 -15.30 -37.14
CA THR A 507 22.84 -15.44 -36.77
C THR A 507 23.10 -16.82 -36.21
N ASN A 508 24.03 -17.57 -36.80
CA ASN A 508 24.54 -18.81 -36.22
C ASN A 508 25.66 -18.48 -35.22
N ASN A 509 25.33 -18.61 -33.94
CA ASN A 509 26.26 -18.39 -32.84
C ASN A 509 26.80 -19.73 -32.35
N ARG A 510 28.13 -19.92 -32.39
CA ARG A 510 28.78 -21.03 -31.66
C ARG A 510 29.16 -20.57 -30.24
N PRO A 511 28.85 -21.35 -29.20
CA PRO A 511 29.32 -21.05 -27.85
C PRO A 511 30.84 -21.28 -27.79
N THR A 512 31.57 -20.26 -27.34
CA THR A 512 32.98 -20.44 -26.96
C THR A 512 33.09 -20.78 -25.47
N PHE A 513 34.23 -21.35 -25.06
CA PHE A 513 34.49 -21.81 -23.67
C PHE A 513 34.43 -20.67 -22.63
N SER A 514 34.40 -19.40 -23.05
CA SER A 514 34.26 -18.21 -22.18
C SER A 514 32.84 -17.64 -22.09
N GLY A 515 31.83 -18.27 -22.73
CA GLY A 515 30.46 -17.74 -22.76
C GLY A 515 30.25 -16.56 -23.72
N ILE A 516 31.26 -16.22 -24.53
CA ILE A 516 31.16 -15.22 -25.60
C ILE A 516 30.72 -15.93 -26.88
N PHE A 517 29.66 -15.44 -27.53
CA PHE A 517 29.19 -15.98 -28.81
C PHE A 517 30.01 -15.38 -29.96
N VAL A 518 30.64 -16.22 -30.77
CA VAL A 518 31.24 -15.79 -32.05
C VAL A 518 30.23 -16.10 -33.15
N THR A 519 29.79 -15.07 -33.87
CA THR A 519 28.86 -15.21 -34.99
C THR A 519 29.64 -15.65 -36.24
N GLU A 520 29.51 -16.92 -36.62
CA GLU A 520 30.21 -17.54 -37.76
C GLU A 520 29.51 -17.31 -39.10
N LYS A 521 28.18 -17.11 -39.10
CA LYS A 521 27.42 -16.85 -40.33
C LYS A 521 26.17 -16.04 -40.01
N SER A 522 25.95 -14.96 -40.77
CA SER A 522 24.75 -14.14 -40.67
C SER A 522 24.01 -14.12 -41.99
N VAL A 523 22.69 -14.36 -41.95
CA VAL A 523 21.80 -14.28 -43.10
C VAL A 523 20.80 -13.16 -42.85
N VAL A 524 20.82 -12.14 -43.71
CA VAL A 524 19.94 -10.98 -43.62
C VAL A 524 18.96 -11.01 -44.77
N THR A 525 17.67 -10.88 -44.48
CA THR A 525 16.61 -10.70 -45.46
C THR A 525 16.05 -9.29 -45.33
N LEU A 526 16.25 -8.47 -46.36
CA LEU A 526 15.79 -7.08 -46.40
C LEU A 526 15.27 -6.75 -47.81
N ASP A 527 14.15 -6.05 -47.91
CA ASP A 527 13.51 -5.69 -49.20
C ASP A 527 13.26 -6.89 -50.15
N GLY A 528 13.04 -8.09 -49.59
CA GLY A 528 12.83 -9.32 -50.37
C GLY A 528 14.11 -9.94 -50.96
N GLN A 529 15.28 -9.41 -50.63
CA GLN A 529 16.58 -9.96 -50.99
C GLN A 529 17.29 -10.55 -49.77
N THR A 530 18.03 -11.63 -50.00
CA THR A 530 18.81 -12.33 -48.97
C THR A 530 20.30 -12.08 -49.17
N TYR A 531 20.98 -11.69 -48.11
CA TYR A 531 22.41 -11.39 -48.06
C TYR A 531 23.06 -12.31 -47.03
N GLU A 532 24.12 -13.02 -47.42
CA GLU A 532 24.87 -13.91 -46.53
C GLU A 532 26.25 -13.33 -46.22
N PHE A 533 26.64 -13.38 -44.95
CA PHE A 533 27.92 -12.88 -44.46
C PHE A 533 28.64 -13.97 -43.68
N GLU A 534 29.90 -14.23 -44.03
CA GLU A 534 30.77 -15.20 -43.35
C GLU A 534 31.39 -14.65 -42.06
N GLN A 535 31.42 -13.33 -41.88
CA GLN A 535 31.88 -12.70 -40.64
C GLN A 535 30.90 -11.65 -40.16
N ALA A 536 30.78 -11.55 -38.84
CA ALA A 536 29.98 -10.53 -38.16
C ALA A 536 30.41 -9.10 -38.56
N TYR A 537 31.70 -8.91 -38.81
CA TYR A 537 32.27 -7.63 -39.24
C TYR A 537 31.79 -7.21 -40.63
N ASP A 538 31.72 -8.14 -41.58
CA ASP A 538 31.29 -7.85 -42.96
C ASP A 538 29.83 -7.42 -43.01
N LEU A 539 28.98 -8.03 -42.17
CA LEU A 539 27.61 -7.58 -41.96
C LEU A 539 27.58 -6.12 -41.50
N ALA A 540 28.33 -5.76 -40.46
CA ALA A 540 28.33 -4.40 -39.93
C ALA A 540 28.83 -3.37 -40.96
N GLN A 541 29.88 -3.70 -41.73
CA GLN A 541 30.37 -2.83 -42.81
C GLN A 541 29.35 -2.67 -43.95
N TRP A 542 28.65 -3.75 -44.30
CA TRP A 542 27.60 -3.70 -45.31
C TRP A 542 26.42 -2.82 -44.87
N VAL A 543 25.95 -2.97 -43.62
CA VAL A 543 24.87 -2.13 -43.07
C VAL A 543 25.30 -0.66 -43.02
N ARG A 544 26.53 -0.40 -42.57
CA ARG A 544 27.11 0.95 -42.55
C ARG A 544 27.12 1.62 -43.93
N SER A 545 27.43 0.86 -44.98
CA SER A 545 27.61 1.42 -46.33
C SER A 545 26.31 1.51 -47.13
N ASN A 546 25.37 0.57 -46.92
CA ASN A 546 24.19 0.41 -47.77
C ASN A 546 22.86 0.72 -47.08
N VAL A 547 22.77 0.52 -45.77
CA VAL A 547 21.50 0.61 -45.03
C VAL A 547 21.41 1.91 -44.23
N ALA A 548 22.42 2.22 -43.42
CA ALA A 548 22.43 3.41 -42.56
C ALA A 548 22.21 4.73 -43.33
N PRO A 549 22.85 4.97 -44.50
CA PRO A 549 22.61 6.19 -45.28
C PRO A 549 21.18 6.30 -45.80
N ARG A 550 20.59 5.19 -46.26
CA ARG A 550 19.19 5.13 -46.74
C ARG A 550 18.20 5.44 -45.61
N VAL A 551 18.48 4.95 -44.41
CA VAL A 551 17.65 5.24 -43.22
C VAL A 551 17.74 6.71 -42.83
N LEU A 552 18.94 7.28 -42.78
CA LEU A 552 19.12 8.71 -42.46
C LEU A 552 18.45 9.62 -43.48
N GLU A 553 18.56 9.30 -44.77
CA GLU A 553 17.89 10.05 -45.82
C GLU A 553 16.35 9.97 -45.69
N ARG A 554 15.83 8.78 -45.40
CA ARG A 554 14.39 8.60 -45.15
C ARG A 554 13.91 9.42 -43.96
N VAL A 555 14.62 9.37 -42.83
CA VAL A 555 14.26 10.15 -41.63
C VAL A 555 14.30 11.65 -41.93
N ALA A 556 15.31 12.13 -42.64
CA ALA A 556 15.42 13.54 -43.03
C ALA A 556 14.26 14.00 -43.93
N ARG A 557 13.84 13.17 -44.90
CA ARG A 557 12.67 13.46 -45.76
C ARG A 557 11.37 13.49 -44.94
N GLU A 558 11.19 12.55 -44.01
CA GLU A 558 10.02 12.51 -43.13
C GLU A 558 9.96 13.73 -42.18
N GLN A 559 11.12 14.21 -41.68
CA GLN A 559 11.21 15.42 -40.86
C GLN A 559 10.91 16.69 -41.67
N ALA A 560 11.43 16.80 -42.90
CA ALA A 560 11.14 17.92 -43.79
C ALA A 560 9.63 18.01 -44.12
N ALA A 561 9.02 16.88 -44.48
CA ALA A 561 7.58 16.81 -44.77
C ALA A 561 6.69 17.12 -43.55
N GLN A 562 7.17 16.88 -42.32
CA GLN A 562 6.45 17.26 -41.11
C GLN A 562 6.56 18.76 -40.82
N THR A 563 7.72 19.36 -41.10
CA THR A 563 7.96 20.80 -40.92
C THR A 563 7.14 21.63 -41.90
N GLU A 564 6.85 21.12 -43.10
CA GLU A 564 5.94 21.76 -44.07
C GLU A 564 4.45 21.63 -43.72
N ARG A 565 4.06 20.70 -42.84
CA ARG A 565 2.67 20.47 -42.42
C ARG A 565 2.25 21.27 -41.18
N LEU A 566 3.23 21.74 -40.41
CA LEU A 566 3.06 22.61 -39.25
C LEU A 566 3.07 24.07 -39.71
#